data_AF-A0A952U9U7-F1
#
_entry.id   AF-A0A952U9U7-F1
#
_cell.length_a   1.000
_cell.length_b   1.000
_cell.length_c   1.000
_cell.angle_alpha   90.00
_cell.angle_beta   90.00
_cell.angle_gamma   90.00
#
_symmetry.space_group_name_H-M   'P 1'
#
loop_
_entity.id
_entity.type
_entity.pdbx_description
1 polymer ?
#
loop_
_entity_poly.entity_id
_entity_poly.type
_entity_poly.pdbx_seq_one_letter_code
_entity_poly.pdbx_strand_id
1 'polypeptide(L)'
;MSSAKRSIYCLFMTVLSILVLLASGIQPTQAGAQDRFDWVLGSVHVPLQANQYVFLKNLTNNNKCVEYQEREYGINLGWSVPNFCLLNIKLVRQYSANTPIQVAEPLAIFVYGGGYLHYQSRKYGINLVWSKVPVYEWSLAKGSVWGTIYQDEVVSIYNSVERDYMVYCEREYGINLKWSGDCSSIRKDIIY
;
A
#
# COMPACT_ATOMS: atom_id res chain seq x y z
N MET A 1 60.28 -43.59 -58.89
CA MET A 1 60.18 -44.92 -58.25
C MET A 1 60.24 -44.74 -56.74
N SER A 2 59.28 -45.35 -56.03
CA SER A 2 59.34 -45.64 -54.56
C SER A 2 59.23 -44.41 -53.64
N SER A 3 58.49 -44.38 -52.54
CA SER A 3 57.56 -45.31 -51.90
C SER A 3 56.85 -44.51 -50.79
N ALA A 4 55.62 -44.90 -50.51
CA ALA A 4 54.79 -44.38 -49.45
C ALA A 4 55.39 -44.63 -48.05
N LYS A 5 55.12 -43.72 -47.10
CA LYS A 5 54.99 -44.08 -45.68
C LYS A 5 53.78 -43.39 -45.06
N ARG A 6 52.92 -44.23 -44.50
CA ARG A 6 51.70 -43.92 -43.74
C ARG A 6 52.03 -43.58 -42.28
N SER A 7 51.23 -42.75 -41.65
CA SER A 7 50.98 -42.66 -40.19
C SER A 7 49.70 -41.85 -40.02
N ILE A 8 48.51 -42.44 -39.87
CA ILE A 8 47.90 -43.02 -38.65
C ILE A 8 48.09 -42.12 -37.43
N TYR A 9 47.11 -41.24 -37.21
CA TYR A 9 46.67 -40.83 -35.87
C TYR A 9 45.14 -40.80 -35.84
N CYS A 10 44.56 -41.70 -35.04
CA CYS A 10 43.21 -41.60 -34.51
C CYS A 10 43.16 -40.44 -33.51
N LEU A 11 42.17 -39.54 -33.62
CA LEU A 11 41.83 -38.64 -32.52
C LEU A 11 40.34 -38.23 -32.58
N PHE A 12 39.59 -38.67 -31.57
CA PHE A 12 38.47 -38.03 -30.87
C PHE A 12 37.27 -37.50 -31.70
N MET A 13 36.11 -38.15 -31.65
CA MET A 13 35.03 -38.02 -30.64
C MET A 13 34.24 -36.69 -30.70
N THR A 14 32.91 -36.88 -30.65
CA THR A 14 31.83 -35.95 -30.29
C THR A 14 31.37 -34.92 -31.33
N VAL A 15 30.33 -35.28 -32.09
CA VAL A 15 29.41 -34.32 -32.72
C VAL A 15 28.42 -33.84 -31.65
N LEU A 16 28.51 -32.55 -31.33
CA LEU A 16 27.67 -31.85 -30.37
C LEU A 16 26.32 -31.50 -31.03
N SER A 17 25.25 -32.19 -30.65
CA SER A 17 23.88 -31.82 -31.04
C SER A 17 23.35 -30.72 -30.11
N ILE A 18 23.30 -29.48 -30.58
CA ILE A 18 22.66 -28.38 -29.87
C ILE A 18 21.16 -28.40 -30.21
N LEU A 19 20.36 -28.90 -29.28
CA LEU A 19 18.89 -28.81 -29.32
C LEU A 19 18.49 -27.49 -28.64
N VAL A 20 18.18 -26.45 -29.43
CA VAL A 20 17.62 -25.20 -28.88
C VAL A 20 16.12 -25.40 -28.69
N LEU A 21 15.71 -25.79 -27.48
CA LEU A 21 14.33 -25.69 -27.04
C LEU A 21 14.01 -24.22 -26.78
N LEU A 22 13.25 -23.61 -27.69
CA LEU A 22 12.53 -22.37 -27.43
C LEU A 22 11.42 -22.67 -26.41
N ALA A 23 11.77 -22.61 -25.13
CA ALA A 23 10.76 -22.48 -24.08
C ALA A 23 10.21 -21.06 -24.18
N SER A 24 9.10 -20.89 -24.88
CA SER A 24 8.21 -19.74 -24.72
C SER A 24 7.65 -19.80 -23.30
N GLY A 25 8.44 -19.29 -22.35
CA GLY A 25 8.04 -19.10 -20.98
C GLY A 25 6.87 -18.12 -20.95
N ILE A 26 5.66 -18.64 -20.83
CA ILE A 26 4.55 -17.86 -20.27
C ILE A 26 4.97 -17.59 -18.83
N GLN A 27 5.55 -16.42 -18.58
CA GLN A 27 5.79 -15.96 -17.22
C GLN A 27 4.41 -15.79 -16.58
N PRO A 28 4.11 -16.44 -15.45
CA PRO A 28 2.90 -16.14 -14.71
C PRO A 28 2.95 -14.65 -14.34
N THR A 29 1.89 -13.92 -14.67
CA THR A 29 1.67 -12.56 -14.16
C THR A 29 1.75 -12.64 -12.64
N GLN A 30 2.79 -12.04 -12.06
CA GLN A 30 2.83 -11.83 -10.62
C GLN A 30 1.55 -11.10 -10.24
N ALA A 31 0.77 -11.68 -9.32
CA ALA A 31 -0.28 -10.95 -8.64
C ALA A 31 0.38 -9.69 -8.06
N GLY A 32 0.05 -8.53 -8.64
CA GLY A 32 0.71 -7.27 -8.33
C GLY A 32 0.60 -6.99 -6.83
N ALA A 33 1.70 -6.61 -6.21
CA ALA A 33 1.65 -6.05 -4.87
C ALA A 33 0.60 -4.92 -4.86
N GLN A 34 -0.29 -4.94 -3.87
CA GLN A 34 -1.31 -3.90 -3.71
C GLN A 34 -0.63 -2.52 -3.71
N ASP A 35 -1.08 -1.61 -4.58
CA ASP A 35 -0.50 -0.29 -4.67
C ASP A 35 -0.72 0.45 -3.34
N ARG A 36 0.38 0.91 -2.76
CA ARG A 36 0.38 1.65 -1.48
C ARG A 36 -0.01 3.10 -1.67
N PHE A 37 -0.01 3.59 -2.91
CA PHE A 37 -0.44 4.92 -3.29
C PHE A 37 -1.88 4.85 -3.82
N ASP A 38 -2.82 4.63 -2.92
CA ASP A 38 -4.24 4.48 -3.24
C ASP A 38 -5.13 5.46 -2.46
N TRP A 39 -4.55 6.44 -1.76
CA TRP A 39 -5.29 7.40 -0.94
C TRP A 39 -5.32 8.80 -1.55
N VAL A 40 -6.44 9.49 -1.40
CA VAL A 40 -6.59 10.91 -1.74
C VAL A 40 -7.24 11.65 -0.59
N LEU A 41 -6.67 12.79 -0.19
CA LEU A 41 -7.26 13.69 0.79
C LEU A 41 -7.81 14.94 0.12
N GLY A 42 -9.10 15.23 0.33
CA GLY A 42 -9.74 16.40 -0.29
C GLY A 42 -9.85 16.32 -1.82
N SER A 43 -10.48 17.32 -2.44
CA SER A 43 -10.86 17.31 -3.86
C SER A 43 -10.39 18.53 -4.66
N VAL A 44 -9.61 19.42 -4.05
CA VAL A 44 -9.19 20.68 -4.67
C VAL A 44 -7.67 20.74 -4.64
N HIS A 45 -7.04 21.10 -5.75
CA HIS A 45 -5.59 21.23 -5.83
C HIS A 45 -5.06 22.44 -5.04
N VAL A 46 -5.02 22.32 -3.72
CA VAL A 46 -4.49 23.32 -2.79
C VAL A 46 -3.57 22.65 -1.77
N PRO A 47 -2.58 23.36 -1.21
CA PRO A 47 -1.71 22.79 -0.19
C PRO A 47 -2.52 22.25 0.99
N LEU A 48 -2.28 20.99 1.37
CA LEU A 48 -2.98 20.35 2.47
C LEU A 48 -2.56 21.02 3.79
N GLN A 49 -3.52 21.47 4.59
CA GLN A 49 -3.26 22.16 5.86
C GLN A 49 -3.52 21.24 7.05
N ALA A 50 -2.70 21.39 8.10
CA ALA A 50 -3.02 20.79 9.38
C ALA A 50 -4.29 21.42 9.97
N ASN A 51 -5.00 20.67 10.81
CA ASN A 51 -6.24 21.06 11.49
C ASN A 51 -7.44 21.40 10.58
N GLN A 52 -7.31 21.22 9.26
CA GLN A 52 -8.42 21.28 8.31
C GLN A 52 -9.14 19.94 8.22
N TYR A 53 -10.47 19.96 8.16
CA TYR A 53 -11.26 18.77 7.84
C TYR A 53 -11.26 18.52 6.32
N VAL A 54 -10.96 17.29 5.95
CA VAL A 54 -10.96 16.74 4.58
C VAL A 54 -11.63 15.37 4.60
N PHE A 55 -11.95 14.82 3.43
CA PHE A 55 -12.25 13.39 3.31
C PHE A 55 -10.95 12.59 3.13
N LEU A 56 -11.01 11.28 3.39
CA LEU A 56 -9.98 10.33 3.01
C LEU A 56 -10.58 9.28 2.07
N LYS A 57 -10.27 9.41 0.79
CA LYS A 57 -10.80 8.57 -0.29
C LYS A 57 -9.80 7.47 -0.63
N ASN A 58 -10.29 6.26 -0.87
CA ASN A 58 -9.49 5.16 -1.38
C ASN A 58 -9.82 4.89 -2.85
N LEU A 59 -8.81 4.91 -3.72
CA LEU A 59 -8.96 4.72 -5.17
C LEU A 59 -9.21 3.26 -5.54
N THR A 60 -8.61 2.30 -4.82
CA THR A 60 -8.84 0.86 -5.06
C THR A 60 -10.27 0.44 -4.71
N ASN A 61 -10.85 1.00 -3.65
CA ASN A 61 -12.20 0.66 -3.19
C ASN A 61 -13.29 1.53 -3.85
N ASN A 62 -13.27 1.62 -5.18
CA ASN A 62 -14.29 2.33 -5.97
C ASN A 62 -14.52 3.77 -5.50
N ASN A 63 -13.46 4.50 -5.16
CA ASN A 63 -13.52 5.90 -4.72
C ASN A 63 -14.36 6.15 -3.45
N LYS A 64 -14.55 5.13 -2.59
CA LYS A 64 -15.22 5.29 -1.30
C LYS A 64 -14.32 6.01 -0.29
N CYS A 65 -14.94 6.69 0.66
CA CYS A 65 -14.24 7.40 1.72
C CYS A 65 -14.32 6.68 3.06
N VAL A 66 -13.30 6.86 3.89
CA VAL A 66 -13.27 6.34 5.26
C VAL A 66 -14.09 7.25 6.17
N GLU A 67 -15.04 6.66 6.89
CA GLU A 67 -15.86 7.37 7.86
C GLU A 67 -15.99 6.64 9.18
N TYR A 68 -16.42 7.34 10.24
CA TYR A 68 -16.79 6.67 11.48
C TYR A 68 -18.09 5.89 11.24
N GLN A 69 -18.09 4.61 11.61
CA GLN A 69 -19.28 3.77 11.56
C GLN A 69 -19.22 2.77 12.72
N GLU A 70 -20.32 2.62 13.46
CA GLU A 70 -20.40 1.59 14.50
C GLU A 70 -20.34 0.19 13.88
N ARG A 71 -19.51 -0.68 14.47
CA ARG A 71 -19.32 -2.06 14.03
C ARG A 71 -19.08 -2.95 15.24
N GLU A 72 -19.47 -4.22 15.13
CA GLU A 72 -19.26 -5.22 16.19
C GLU A 72 -17.79 -5.65 16.31
N TYR A 73 -17.10 -5.77 15.17
CA TYR A 73 -15.72 -6.24 15.11
C TYR A 73 -14.76 -5.17 14.56
N GLY A 74 -13.58 -5.08 15.17
CA GLY A 74 -12.51 -4.19 14.71
C GLY A 74 -12.68 -2.75 15.17
N ILE A 75 -12.14 -1.80 14.39
CA ILE A 75 -12.26 -0.37 14.68
C ILE A 75 -13.55 0.14 14.03
N ASN A 76 -14.19 1.13 14.65
CA ASN A 76 -15.42 1.75 14.17
C ASN A 76 -15.17 2.67 12.96
N LEU A 77 -14.58 2.10 11.92
CA LEU A 77 -14.39 2.72 10.61
C LEU A 77 -15.25 1.98 9.60
N GLY A 78 -15.90 2.73 8.73
CA GLY A 78 -16.70 2.25 7.62
C GLY A 78 -16.25 2.85 6.30
N TRP A 79 -16.86 2.35 5.23
CA TRP A 79 -16.76 2.94 3.90
C TRP A 79 -18.04 3.70 3.62
N SER A 80 -17.90 4.93 3.16
CA SER A 80 -19.03 5.72 2.69
C SER A 80 -19.74 5.07 1.50
N VAL A 81 -20.94 5.56 1.21
CA VAL A 81 -21.60 5.23 -0.06
C VAL A 81 -20.80 5.81 -1.23
N PRO A 82 -20.79 5.16 -2.41
CA PRO A 82 -20.04 5.65 -3.56
C PRO A 82 -20.36 7.11 -3.90
N ASN A 83 -19.33 7.89 -4.25
CA ASN A 83 -19.42 9.30 -4.63
C ASN A 83 -19.94 10.26 -3.54
N PHE A 84 -20.05 9.81 -2.27
CA PHE A 84 -20.37 10.67 -1.14
C PHE A 84 -19.27 10.56 -0.10
N CYS A 85 -18.59 11.67 0.19
CA CYS A 85 -17.45 11.71 1.10
C CYS A 85 -17.64 12.80 2.14
N LEU A 86 -17.67 12.41 3.41
CA LEU A 86 -17.73 13.35 4.53
C LEU A 86 -16.38 14.02 4.76
N LEU A 87 -16.39 15.29 5.14
CA LEU A 87 -15.22 16.00 5.63
C LEU A 87 -15.01 15.67 7.11
N ASN A 88 -14.54 14.46 7.41
CA ASN A 88 -14.47 13.91 8.77
C ASN A 88 -13.04 13.61 9.22
N ILE A 89 -12.04 13.76 8.35
CA ILE A 89 -10.63 13.47 8.64
C ILE A 89 -9.88 14.78 8.87
N LYS A 90 -9.07 14.82 9.92
CA LYS A 90 -8.22 15.97 10.23
C LYS A 90 -6.81 15.49 10.57
N LEU A 91 -5.82 16.04 9.88
CA LEU A 91 -4.40 15.79 10.19
C LEU A 91 -3.93 16.81 11.22
N VAL A 92 -3.25 16.35 12.26
CA VAL A 92 -2.77 17.19 13.35
C VAL A 92 -1.27 17.02 13.51
N ARG A 93 -0.56 18.14 13.66
CA ARG A 93 0.88 18.17 13.90
C ARG A 93 1.22 18.09 15.39
N GLN A 94 2.43 17.64 15.67
CA GLN A 94 3.00 17.72 17.01
C GLN A 94 3.29 19.16 17.44
N TYR A 95 3.72 19.99 16.50
CA TYR A 95 4.07 21.39 16.75
C TYR A 95 3.19 22.33 15.94
N SER A 96 2.85 23.47 16.54
CA SER A 96 2.07 24.52 15.89
C SER A 96 2.88 25.21 14.79
N ALA A 97 2.78 24.70 13.57
CA ALA A 97 3.32 25.31 12.37
C ALA A 97 2.18 25.68 11.41
N ASN A 98 2.23 26.90 10.86
CA ASN A 98 1.25 27.40 9.89
C ASN A 98 1.72 27.20 8.43
N THR A 99 2.38 26.09 8.17
CA THR A 99 2.87 25.71 6.83
C THR A 99 2.04 24.55 6.28
N PRO A 100 2.02 24.31 4.96
CA PRO A 100 1.39 23.11 4.40
C PRO A 100 2.03 21.81 4.92
N ILE A 101 1.26 20.72 5.00
CA ILE A 101 1.75 19.38 5.35
C ILE A 101 2.87 18.98 4.40
N GLN A 102 3.97 18.47 4.96
CA GLN A 102 5.11 17.98 4.17
C GLN A 102 5.13 16.44 4.13
N VAL A 103 5.74 15.90 3.07
CA VAL A 103 6.04 14.47 2.97
C VAL A 103 6.88 14.01 4.17
N ALA A 104 6.55 12.82 4.67
CA ALA A 104 7.20 12.16 5.81
C ALA A 104 7.14 12.92 7.15
N GLU A 105 6.37 14.01 7.26
CA GLU A 105 6.13 14.70 8.52
C GLU A 105 5.35 13.79 9.49
N PRO A 106 5.72 13.70 10.78
CA PRO A 106 4.93 12.99 11.79
C PRO A 106 3.61 13.69 12.09
N LEU A 107 2.52 12.93 11.99
CA LEU A 107 1.14 13.41 12.08
C LEU A 107 0.31 12.50 12.97
N ALA A 108 -0.73 13.07 13.55
CA ALA A 108 -1.86 12.33 14.09
C ALA A 108 -3.04 12.42 13.12
N ILE A 109 -3.74 11.31 12.89
CA ILE A 109 -4.95 11.26 12.09
C ILE A 109 -6.16 11.26 13.03
N PHE A 110 -6.98 12.30 12.98
CA PHE A 110 -8.24 12.38 13.71
C PHE A 110 -9.42 12.05 12.80
N VAL A 111 -10.35 11.24 13.30
CA VAL A 111 -11.62 10.90 12.64
C VAL A 111 -12.78 11.40 13.49
N TYR A 112 -13.61 12.28 12.92
CA TYR A 112 -14.82 12.78 13.58
C TYR A 112 -15.77 11.63 13.95
N GLY A 113 -16.26 11.61 15.18
CA GLY A 113 -17.06 10.53 15.76
C GLY A 113 -16.26 9.45 16.51
N GLY A 114 -14.96 9.30 16.21
CA GLY A 114 -14.09 8.32 16.86
C GLY A 114 -13.05 8.96 17.79
N GLY A 115 -12.03 9.59 17.21
CA GLY A 115 -10.86 10.09 17.92
C GLY A 115 -9.61 10.06 17.04
N TYR A 116 -8.44 9.98 17.67
CA TYR A 116 -7.18 9.81 16.95
C TYR A 116 -6.91 8.33 16.68
N LEU A 117 -6.51 7.99 15.45
CA LEU A 117 -6.04 6.66 15.12
C LEU A 117 -4.71 6.40 15.82
N HIS A 118 -4.64 5.29 16.54
CA HIS A 118 -3.46 4.84 17.25
C HIS A 118 -3.28 3.35 16.99
N TYR A 119 -2.06 2.97 16.64
CA TYR A 119 -1.65 1.61 16.48
C TYR A 119 -1.74 0.88 17.81
N GLN A 120 -2.51 -0.20 17.82
CA GLN A 120 -2.51 -1.11 18.95
C GLN A 120 -3.02 -2.47 18.49
N SER A 121 -2.36 -3.53 18.96
CA SER A 121 -2.76 -4.89 18.65
C SER A 121 -4.19 -5.18 19.09
N ARG A 122 -4.94 -5.91 18.26
CA ARG A 122 -6.29 -6.39 18.57
C ARG A 122 -6.59 -7.70 17.86
N LYS A 123 -7.60 -8.40 18.38
CA LYS A 123 -8.00 -9.74 17.91
C LYS A 123 -8.66 -9.74 16.53
N TYR A 124 -9.45 -8.71 16.20
CA TYR A 124 -10.20 -8.63 14.95
C TYR A 124 -9.94 -7.30 14.25
N GLY A 125 -9.91 -7.30 12.91
CA GLY A 125 -9.67 -6.11 12.10
C GLY A 125 -8.20 -5.68 12.06
N ILE A 126 -7.97 -4.41 11.72
CA ILE A 126 -6.63 -3.81 11.59
C ILE A 126 -6.19 -3.36 12.97
N ASN A 127 -4.88 -3.41 13.26
CA ASN A 127 -4.31 -3.08 14.57
C ASN A 127 -4.41 -1.57 14.89
N LEU A 128 -5.63 -1.07 15.10
CA LEU A 128 -5.93 0.33 15.37
C LEU A 128 -6.94 0.47 16.49
N VAL A 129 -6.70 1.35 17.45
CA VAL A 129 -7.65 1.79 18.48
C VAL A 129 -7.91 3.29 18.37
N TRP A 130 -8.89 3.76 19.14
CA TRP A 130 -9.10 5.19 19.34
C TRP A 130 -8.27 5.70 20.51
N SER A 131 -7.52 6.78 20.29
CA SER A 131 -6.94 7.61 21.33
C SER A 131 -7.73 8.91 21.50
N LYS A 132 -7.86 9.36 22.75
CA LYS A 132 -8.45 10.68 23.09
C LYS A 132 -7.48 11.84 22.86
N VAL A 133 -6.19 11.55 22.81
CA VAL A 133 -5.11 12.52 22.59
C VAL A 133 -4.39 12.22 21.27
N PRO A 134 -3.81 13.23 20.60
CA PRO A 134 -3.05 13.00 19.37
C PRO A 134 -1.94 11.95 19.54
N VAL A 135 -1.78 11.07 18.55
CA VAL A 135 -0.66 10.12 18.46
C VAL A 135 0.05 10.33 17.12
N TYR A 136 1.31 10.75 17.17
CA TYR A 136 2.08 11.26 16.03
C TYR A 136 2.90 10.16 15.34
N GLU A 137 2.24 9.08 14.97
CA GLU A 137 2.85 7.90 14.35
C GLU A 137 2.54 7.76 12.86
N TRP A 138 1.80 8.70 12.29
CA TRP A 138 1.40 8.65 10.88
C TRP A 138 2.26 9.56 10.03
N SER A 139 2.49 9.19 8.78
CA SER A 139 3.06 10.10 7.80
C SER A 139 2.52 9.80 6.40
N LEU A 140 2.64 10.78 5.52
CA LEU A 140 2.17 10.70 4.14
C LEU A 140 3.36 10.77 3.17
N ALA A 141 3.26 10.09 2.03
CA ALA A 141 4.22 10.20 0.94
C ALA A 141 3.53 10.24 -0.43
N LYS A 142 4.18 10.85 -1.43
CA LYS A 142 3.67 10.96 -2.82
C LYS A 142 4.70 10.47 -3.84
N GLY A 143 4.87 9.14 -3.91
CA GLY A 143 5.96 8.52 -4.65
C GLY A 143 7.34 8.93 -4.11
N SER A 144 8.31 9.12 -5.01
CA SER A 144 9.69 9.53 -4.66
C SER A 144 9.86 11.06 -4.53
N VAL A 145 8.76 11.82 -4.49
CA VAL A 145 8.79 13.28 -4.48
C VAL A 145 8.71 13.81 -3.06
N TRP A 146 9.67 14.68 -2.70
CA TRP A 146 9.68 15.40 -1.43
C TRP A 146 8.91 16.72 -1.50
N GLY A 147 8.53 17.27 -0.34
CA GLY A 147 7.96 18.61 -0.21
C GLY A 147 6.49 18.63 0.19
N THR A 148 5.80 19.71 -0.20
CA THR A 148 4.40 19.96 0.17
C THR A 148 3.46 18.94 -0.44
N ILE A 149 2.54 18.43 0.37
CA ILE A 149 1.41 17.62 -0.08
C ILE A 149 0.24 18.54 -0.40
N TYR A 150 -0.36 18.33 -1.56
CA TYR A 150 -1.58 19.01 -1.99
C TYR A 150 -2.76 18.08 -1.74
N GLN A 151 -3.91 18.67 -1.42
CA GLN A 151 -5.17 17.97 -1.57
C GLN A 151 -5.33 17.52 -3.03
N ASP A 152 -6.12 16.47 -3.27
CA ASP A 152 -6.27 15.76 -4.56
C ASP A 152 -5.09 14.94 -5.07
N GLU A 153 -3.90 15.08 -4.49
CA GLU A 153 -2.76 14.20 -4.80
C GLU A 153 -3.00 12.78 -4.26
N VAL A 154 -2.48 11.79 -5.00
CA VAL A 154 -2.44 10.41 -4.57
C VAL A 154 -1.26 10.22 -3.61
N VAL A 155 -1.56 9.73 -2.42
CA VAL A 155 -0.59 9.52 -1.35
C VAL A 155 -0.64 8.09 -0.81
N SER A 156 0.42 7.70 -0.12
CA SER A 156 0.42 6.56 0.79
C SER A 156 0.27 7.03 2.23
N ILE A 157 -0.26 6.16 3.10
CA ILE A 157 -0.39 6.42 4.53
C ILE A 157 0.48 5.42 5.28
N TYR A 158 1.55 5.90 5.89
CA TYR A 158 2.52 5.09 6.62
C TYR A 158 2.30 5.22 8.13
N ASN A 159 2.44 4.12 8.87
CA ASN A 159 2.49 4.09 10.32
C ASN A 159 3.90 3.73 10.80
N SER A 160 4.52 4.59 11.61
CA SER A 160 5.90 4.44 12.04
C SER A 160 6.11 3.40 13.15
N VAL A 161 5.04 3.05 13.89
CA VAL A 161 5.09 2.00 14.92
C VAL A 161 4.98 0.62 14.27
N GLU A 162 3.99 0.42 13.40
CA GLU A 162 3.86 -0.82 12.61
C GLU A 162 4.99 -0.98 11.57
N ARG A 163 5.54 0.15 11.11
CA ARG A 163 6.52 0.24 10.02
C ARG A 163 5.99 -0.23 8.68
N ASP A 164 4.70 -0.01 8.44
CA ASP A 164 4.01 -0.43 7.22
C ASP A 164 2.98 0.63 6.77
N TYR A 165 2.45 0.43 5.57
CA TYR A 165 1.45 1.28 4.95
C TYR A 165 0.06 0.72 5.17
N MET A 166 -0.88 1.57 5.56
CA MET A 166 -2.29 1.23 5.58
C MET A 166 -2.81 1.26 4.13
N VAL A 167 -3.42 0.17 3.67
CA VAL A 167 -3.96 0.05 2.32
C VAL A 167 -5.34 -0.61 2.34
N TYR A 168 -6.10 -0.47 1.26
CA TYR A 168 -7.28 -1.30 1.07
C TYR A 168 -6.90 -2.76 0.86
N CYS A 169 -7.54 -3.67 1.60
CA CYS A 169 -7.47 -5.10 1.35
C CYS A 169 -8.63 -5.82 2.03
N GLU A 170 -9.24 -6.74 1.29
CA GLU A 170 -10.37 -7.53 1.79
C GLU A 170 -10.00 -8.34 3.03
N ARG A 171 -10.96 -8.40 3.96
CA ARG A 171 -10.88 -9.28 5.13
C ARG A 171 -12.26 -9.65 5.64
N GLU A 172 -12.30 -10.70 6.44
CA GLU A 172 -13.54 -11.26 6.99
C GLU A 172 -14.17 -10.37 8.07
N TYR A 173 -13.37 -9.79 8.98
CA TYR A 173 -13.86 -9.04 10.15
C TYR A 173 -13.37 -7.59 10.20
N GLY A 174 -14.28 -6.63 10.42
CA GLY A 174 -13.96 -5.20 10.53
C GLY A 174 -14.00 -4.47 9.18
N ILE A 175 -13.25 -3.38 9.06
CA ILE A 175 -13.08 -2.65 7.79
C ILE A 175 -12.02 -3.33 6.92
N ASN A 176 -12.21 -3.29 5.59
CA ASN A 176 -11.29 -3.80 4.56
C ASN A 176 -10.01 -2.94 4.42
N LEU A 177 -9.27 -2.81 5.52
CA LEU A 177 -7.95 -2.19 5.59
C LEU A 177 -6.96 -3.19 6.13
N LYS A 178 -5.75 -3.27 5.59
CA LYS A 178 -4.66 -4.05 6.16
C LYS A 178 -3.37 -3.25 6.11
N TRP A 179 -2.35 -3.76 6.79
CA TRP A 179 -0.97 -3.37 6.55
C TRP A 179 -0.51 -3.96 5.24
N SER A 180 0.27 -3.22 4.45
CA SER A 180 0.59 -3.61 3.08
C SER A 180 1.35 -4.94 2.99
N GLY A 181 2.13 -5.31 4.00
CA GLY A 181 2.78 -6.62 4.14
C GLY A 181 1.79 -7.77 4.33
N ASP A 182 0.65 -7.51 4.98
CA ASP A 182 -0.45 -8.48 5.16
C ASP A 182 -1.31 -8.62 3.90
N CYS A 183 -1.12 -7.73 2.92
CA CYS A 183 -1.79 -7.75 1.63
C CYS A 183 -1.05 -8.66 0.65
N SER A 184 -1.04 -9.96 0.92
CA SER A 184 -0.46 -10.96 0.02
C SER A 184 -1.39 -12.16 -0.20
N SER A 185 -1.88 -12.23 -1.46
CA SER A 185 -2.63 -13.29 -2.18
C SER A 185 -3.89 -13.88 -1.54
N ILE A 186 -5.05 -13.60 -2.15
CA ILE A 186 -6.12 -14.59 -2.27
C ILE A 186 -5.49 -15.89 -2.82
N ARG A 187 -5.44 -16.93 -1.98
CA ARG A 187 -5.12 -18.36 -2.20
C ARG A 187 -3.99 -18.71 -3.19
N LYS A 188 -2.89 -19.25 -2.66
CA LYS A 188 -2.03 -20.21 -3.38
C LYS A 188 -2.57 -21.65 -3.34
N ASP A 189 -3.81 -21.82 -2.90
CA ASP A 189 -4.34 -23.13 -2.49
C ASP A 189 -5.40 -23.67 -3.46
N ILE A 190 -5.55 -23.09 -4.66
CA ILE A 190 -6.33 -23.73 -5.73
C ILE A 190 -5.37 -24.32 -6.76
N ILE A 191 -4.97 -25.56 -6.49
CA ILE A 191 -4.54 -26.50 -7.52
C ILE A 191 -5.82 -26.92 -8.26
N TYR A 192 -5.91 -26.63 -9.56
CA TYR A 192 -6.73 -27.41 -10.49
C TYR A 192 -5.78 -28.15 -11.44
#